data_AF-A0A1C3WCQ7-F1
#
_entry.id   AF-A0A1C3WCQ7-F1
#
_cell.length_a   1.000
_cell.length_b   1.000
_cell.length_c   1.000
_cell.angle_alpha   90.00
_cell.angle_beta   90.00
_cell.angle_gamma   90.00
#
_symmetry.space_group_name_H-M   'P 1'
#
loop_
_entity.id
_entity.type
_entity.pdbx_description
1 polymer ?
#
loop_
_entity_poly.entity_id
_entity_poly.type
_entity_poly.pdbx_seq_one_letter_code
_entity_poly.pdbx_strand_id
1 'polypeptide(L)' 'MLTVSEFCERYRICRRTFYRLLANGDGPRVVKVGKRSTRISEAAAAEWLTARESTPAACL' A
#
# COMPACT_ATOMS: atom_id res chain seq x y z
N MET A 1 7.78 -8.36 6.54
CA MET A 1 6.49 -8.55 5.86
C MET A 1 5.43 -7.85 6.70
N LEU A 2 4.59 -7.02 6.08
CA LEU A 2 3.59 -6.19 6.76
C LEU A 2 2.19 -6.76 6.56
N THR A 3 1.35 -6.66 7.57
CA THR A 3 -0.10 -6.67 7.45
C THR A 3 -0.59 -5.35 6.85
N VAL A 4 -1.86 -5.34 6.44
CA VAL A 4 -2.54 -4.10 6.03
C VAL A 4 -2.51 -3.06 7.15
N SER A 5 -2.66 -3.46 8.42
CA SER A 5 -2.63 -2.52 9.56
C SER A 5 -1.24 -1.89 9.71
N GLU A 6 -0.19 -2.71 9.76
CA GLU A 6 1.19 -2.23 9.92
C GLU A 6 1.61 -1.31 8.75
N PHE A 7 1.18 -1.64 7.52
CA PHE A 7 1.39 -0.77 6.37
C PHE A 7 0.67 0.58 6.53
N CYS A 8 -0.61 0.55 6.93
CA CYS A 8 -1.41 1.76 7.15
C CYS A 8 -0.79 2.65 8.23
N GLU A 9 -0.32 2.07 9.33
CA GLU A 9 0.33 2.78 10.43
C GLU A 9 1.65 3.41 9.99
N ARG A 10 2.50 2.64 9.29
CA ARG A 10 3.81 3.10 8.81
C ARG A 10 3.71 4.31 7.89
N TYR A 11 2.79 4.27 6.92
CA TYR A 11 2.63 5.33 5.93
C TYR A 11 1.55 6.35 6.30
N ARG A 12 1.03 6.29 7.53
CA ARG A 12 0.01 7.21 8.07
C ARG A 12 -1.22 7.35 7.16
N ILE A 13 -1.66 6.24 6.57
CA ILE A 13 -2.89 6.18 5.77
C ILE A 13 -3.96 5.35 6.49
N CYS A 14 -5.23 5.66 6.28
CA CYS A 14 -6.31 4.85 6.82
C CYS A 14 -6.57 3.60 5.95
N ARG A 15 -7.15 2.56 6.56
CA ARG A 15 -7.49 1.30 5.89
C ARG A 15 -8.38 1.49 4.65
N ARG A 16 -9.32 2.44 4.72
CA ARG A 16 -10.19 2.78 3.59
C ARG A 16 -9.37 3.29 2.40
N THR A 17 -8.39 4.16 2.65
CA THR A 17 -7.48 4.67 1.61
C THR A 17 -6.66 3.52 1.01
N PHE A 18 -6.13 2.61 1.83
CA PHE A 18 -5.41 1.45 1.34
C PHE A 18 -6.24 0.61 0.35
N TYR A 19 -7.47 0.26 0.71
CA TYR A 19 -8.32 -0.55 -0.18
C TYR A 19 -8.76 0.22 -1.43
N ARG A 20 -8.96 1.54 -1.33
CA ARG A 20 -9.21 2.39 -2.51
C ARG A 20 -8.02 2.40 -3.47
N LEU A 21 -6.80 2.57 -2.95
CA LEU A 21 -5.58 2.50 -3.76
C LEU A 21 -5.45 1.14 -4.43
N LEU A 22 -5.70 0.05 -3.70
CA LEU A 22 -5.64 -1.29 -4.25
C LEU A 22 -6.68 -1.51 -5.36
N ALA A 23 -7.90 -0.99 -5.19
CA ALA A 23 -8.96 -1.07 -6.21
C ALA A 23 -8.63 -0.25 -7.46
N ASN A 24 -7.92 0.88 -7.30
CA ASN A 24 -7.50 1.74 -8.41
C ASN A 24 -6.20 1.28 -9.09
N GLY A 25 -5.51 0.27 -8.56
CA GLY A 25 -4.21 -0.17 -9.06
C GLY A 25 -3.02 0.66 -8.55
N ASP A 26 -3.26 1.66 -7.70
CA ASP A 26 -2.26 2.57 -7.12
C ASP A 26 -1.72 2.08 -5.77
N GLY A 27 -2.12 0.88 -5.34
CA GLY A 27 -1.71 0.26 -4.08
C GLY A 27 -0.39 -0.49 -4.19
N PRO A 28 0.25 -0.83 -3.05
CA PRO A 28 1.40 -1.72 -3.07
C PRO A 28 1.00 -3.12 -3.56
N ARG A 29 1.97 -3.86 -4.10
CA ARG A 29 1.76 -5.29 -4.42
C ARG A 29 1.43 -6.06 -3.14
N VAL A 30 0.36 -6.85 -3.19
CA VAL A 30 -0.13 -7.65 -2.07
C VAL A 30 -0.05 -9.13 -2.38
N VAL A 31 0.21 -9.95 -1.36
CA VAL A 31 0.11 -11.41 -1.44
C VAL A 31 -0.94 -11.91 -0.45
N LYS A 32 -1.76 -12.87 -0.89
CA LYS A 32 -2.73 -13.56 -0.03
C LYS A 32 -2.05 -14.76 0.62
N VAL A 33 -1.96 -14.77 1.94
CA VAL A 33 -1.45 -15.88 2.74
C VAL A 33 -2.63 -16.52 3.45
N GLY A 34 -3.11 -17.65 2.91
CA GLY A 34 -4.32 -18.32 3.39
C GLY A 34 -5.61 -17.57 3.06
N LYS A 35 -6.70 -17.93 3.76
CA LYS A 35 -8.06 -17.56 3.38
C LYS A 35 -8.40 -16.06 3.56
N ARG A 36 -7.72 -15.35 4.48
CA ARG A 36 -8.05 -13.96 4.83
C ARG A 36 -6.85 -13.03 5.05
N SER A 37 -5.62 -13.55 5.08
CA SER A 37 -4.47 -12.71 5.45
C SER A 37 -3.86 -12.09 4.20
N THR A 38 -3.89 -10.76 4.12
CA THR A 38 -3.20 -10.00 3.08
C THR A 38 -1.88 -9.51 3.65
N ARG A 39 -0.78 -9.80 2.97
CA ARG A 39 0.58 -9.39 3.36
C ARG A 39 1.18 -8.50 2.27
N ILE A 40 2.03 -7.59 2.70
CA ILE A 40 2.80 -6.69 1.86
C ILE A 40 4.27 -6.97 2.15
N SER A 41 5.07 -7.25 1.11
CA SER A 41 6.51 -7.38 1.29
C SER A 41 7.14 -6.01 1.51
N GLU A 42 8.30 -5.97 2.18
CA GLU A 42 9.02 -4.71 2.37
C GLU A 42 9.39 -4.05 1.03
N ALA A 43 9.82 -4.87 0.05
CA ALA A 43 10.10 -4.41 -1.31
C ALA A 43 8.86 -3.78 -1.97
N ALA A 44 7.69 -4.42 -1.88
CA ALA A 44 6.46 -3.89 -2.45
C ALA A 44 6.02 -2.56 -1.79
N ALA A 45 6.27 -2.42 -0.48
CA ALA A 45 5.99 -1.18 0.23
C ALA A 45 6.95 -0.05 -0.20
N ALA A 46 8.23 -0.37 -0.37
CA ALA A 46 9.24 0.58 -0.85
C ALA A 46 8.97 1.02 -2.29
N GLU A 47 8.70 0.08 -3.21
CA GLU A 47 8.35 0.39 -4.60
C GLU A 47 7.12 1.29 -4.69
N TRP A 48 6.10 1.01 -3.89
CA TRP A 48 4.90 1.84 -3.84
C TRP A 48 5.21 3.26 -3.39
N LEU A 49 6.07 3.44 -2.38
CA LEU A 49 6.49 4.75 -1.93
C LEU A 49 7.22 5.50 -3.05
N THR A 50 8.20 4.85 -3.69
CA THR A 50 8.97 5.44 -4.80
C THR A 50 8.07 5.84 -5.97
N ALA A 51 7.08 5.01 -6.33
CA ALA A 51 6.11 5.34 -7.38
C ALA A 51 5.24 6.55 -7.03
N ARG A 52 4.88 6.70 -5.74
CA ARG A 52 4.11 7.85 -5.23
C ARG A 52 4.92 9.13 -5.13
N GLU A 53 6.21 9.03 -4.83
CA GLU A 53 7.13 10.18 -4.85
C GLU A 53 7.45 10.62 -6.29
N SER A 54 7.51 9.67 -7.22
CA SER A 54 7.75 9.93 -8.66
C SER A 54 6.52 10.47 -9.38
N THR A 55 5.33 10.26 -8.82
CA THR A 55 4.12 10.96 -9.26
C THR A 55 4.14 12.33 -8.59
N PRO A 56 4.47 13.42 -9.31
CA PRO A 56 4.36 14.74 -8.71
C PRO A 56 2.93 14.89 -8.22
N ALA A 57 2.77 15.24 -6.94
CA ALA A 57 1.51 15.80 -6.49
C ALA A 57 1.22 16.97 -7.43
N ALA A 58 0.22 16.83 -8.29
CA ALA A 58 -0.35 17.97 -8.95
C ALA A 58 -0.83 18.88 -7.82
N CYS A 59 -0.06 19.92 -7.52
CA CYS A 59 -0.51 21.02 -6.69
C CYS A 59 -1.80 21.55 -7.32
N LEU A 60 -2.92 21.33 -6.62
CA LEU A 60 -4.12 22.16 -6.74
C LEU A 60 -3.94 23.37 -5.82
#